data_AF-A0A917GGM5-F1
#
_entry.id   AF-A0A917GGM5-F1
#
_cell.length_a   1.000
_cell.length_b   1.000
_cell.length_c   1.000
_cell.angle_alpha   90.00
_cell.angle_beta   90.00
_cell.angle_gamma   90.00
#
_symmetry.space_group_name_H-M   'P 1'
#
loop_
_entity.id
_entity.type
_entity.pdbx_description
1 polymer ?
#
loop_
_entity_poly.entity_id
_entity_poly.type
_entity_poly.pdbx_seq_one_letter_code
_entity_poly.pdbx_strand_id
1 'polypeptide(L)'
;MRKFEIKFLNYAKNESKDLGYTMDSVRVYLGAYPTEKEVGYTTMFLVPTGVENISQGNSAFFNMKPPGGGDIPGGGLNGGQNGMPPPSNYPQ
;
A
#
# COMPACT_ATOMS: atom_id res chain seq x y z
N MET A 1 -30.87 -0.46 -3.43
CA MET A 1 -29.42 -0.61 -3.71
C MET A 1 -28.78 -1.35 -2.54
N ARG A 2 -28.17 -2.52 -2.75
CA ARG A 2 -27.34 -3.17 -1.71
C ARG A 2 -25.97 -2.49 -1.71
N LYS A 3 -25.62 -1.84 -0.60
CA LYS A 3 -24.29 -1.28 -0.39
C LYS A 3 -23.38 -2.45 -0.01
N PHE A 4 -22.53 -2.90 -0.93
CA PHE A 4 -21.50 -3.88 -0.61
C PHE A 4 -20.43 -3.17 0.21
N GLU A 5 -20.36 -3.45 1.50
CA GLU A 5 -19.32 -2.93 2.37
C GLU A 5 -18.08 -3.82 2.30
N ILE A 6 -17.02 -3.32 1.66
CA ILE A 6 -15.71 -3.96 1.68
C ILE A 6 -15.02 -3.55 2.98
N LYS A 7 -15.24 -4.34 4.05
CA LYS A 7 -14.76 -4.05 5.41
C LYS A 7 -13.27 -3.74 5.47
N PHE A 8 -12.44 -4.50 4.75
CA PHE A 8 -10.99 -4.27 4.70
C PHE A 8 -10.63 -2.88 4.13
N LEU A 9 -11.22 -2.48 3.00
CA LEU A 9 -10.93 -1.19 2.38
C LEU A 9 -11.39 -0.02 3.26
N ASN A 10 -12.50 -0.17 3.96
CA ASN A 10 -12.96 0.86 4.90
C ASN A 10 -12.00 1.00 6.09
N TYR A 11 -11.53 -0.12 6.64
CA TYR A 11 -10.54 -0.14 7.70
C TYR A 11 -9.23 0.53 7.26
N ALA A 12 -8.65 0.06 6.14
CA ALA A 12 -7.42 0.60 5.58
C ALA A 12 -7.51 2.10 5.27
N LYS A 13 -8.65 2.56 4.75
CA LYS A 13 -8.89 4.00 4.51
C LYS A 13 -8.90 4.83 5.79
N ASN A 14 -9.45 4.30 6.88
CA ASN A 14 -9.49 5.01 8.15
C ASN A 14 -8.09 5.07 8.76
N GLU A 15 -7.36 3.95 8.80
CA GLU A 15 -5.98 3.90 9.28
C GLU A 15 -5.05 4.83 8.47
N SER A 16 -5.20 4.83 7.14
CA SER A 16 -4.47 5.74 6.26
C SER A 16 -4.70 7.21 6.60
N LYS A 17 -5.94 7.58 6.94
CA LYS A 17 -6.27 8.95 7.36
C LYS A 17 -5.63 9.32 8.69
N ASP A 18 -5.63 8.39 9.65
CA ASP A 18 -5.01 8.60 10.96
C ASP A 18 -3.50 8.80 10.83
N LEU A 19 -2.88 8.20 9.81
CA LEU A 19 -1.48 8.38 9.43
C LEU A 19 -1.19 9.64 8.60
N GLY A 20 -2.21 10.41 8.24
CA GLY A 20 -2.05 11.62 7.44
C GLY A 20 -1.94 11.37 5.93
N TYR A 21 -2.44 10.25 5.43
CA TYR A 21 -2.44 9.91 4.00
C TYR A 21 -3.84 9.90 3.40
N THR A 22 -3.92 10.17 2.11
CA THR A 22 -5.09 9.86 1.29
C THR A 22 -4.83 8.57 0.53
N MET A 23 -5.48 7.48 0.97
CA MET A 23 -5.40 6.17 0.31
C MET A 23 -6.04 6.21 -1.08
N ASP A 24 -5.32 5.74 -2.09
CA ASP A 24 -5.78 5.69 -3.48
C ASP A 24 -5.94 4.26 -4.02
N SER A 25 -5.15 3.30 -3.54
CA SER A 25 -5.16 1.92 -4.04
C SER A 25 -4.68 0.89 -2.99
N VAL A 26 -4.63 -0.37 -3.40
CA VAL A 26 -4.04 -1.48 -2.63
C VAL A 26 -3.04 -2.20 -3.52
N ARG A 27 -1.82 -2.39 -3.01
CA ARG A 27 -0.78 -3.22 -3.62
C ARG A 27 -0.85 -4.63 -3.06
N VAL A 28 -0.71 -5.62 -3.93
CA VAL A 28 -0.66 -7.04 -3.56
C VAL A 28 0.77 -7.54 -3.71
N TYR A 29 1.38 -7.99 -2.62
CA TYR A 29 2.67 -8.69 -2.65
C TYR A 29 2.44 -10.19 -2.56
N LEU A 30 3.04 -10.94 -3.48
CA LEU A 30 3.01 -12.39 -3.51
C LEU A 30 4.39 -12.92 -3.11
N GLY A 31 4.43 -13.88 -2.20
CA GLY A 31 5.66 -14.59 -1.86
C GLY A 31 5.35 -16.05 -1.56
N ALA A 32 6.18 -16.96 -2.06
CA ALA A 32 6.20 -18.34 -1.58
C ALA A 32 7.37 -18.46 -0.60
N TYR A 33 7.12 -18.93 0.62
CA TYR A 33 8.16 -19.18 1.62
C TYR A 33 8.29 -20.69 1.87
N PRO A 34 8.72 -21.49 0.86
CA PRO A 34 8.98 -22.91 1.10
C PRO A 34 10.16 -23.07 2.06
N THR A 35 10.07 -24.06 2.93
CA THR A 35 11.25 -24.66 3.56
C THR A 35 11.56 -25.97 2.86
N GLU A 36 12.74 -26.56 3.07
CA GLU A 36 13.10 -27.87 2.49
C GLU A 36 12.11 -29.00 2.85
N LYS A 37 11.24 -28.78 3.85
CA LYS A 37 10.31 -29.78 4.39
C LYS A 37 8.83 -29.47 4.10
N GLU A 38 8.50 -28.31 3.55
CA GLU A 38 7.10 -27.88 3.38
C GLU A 38 6.80 -27.38 1.96
N VAL A 39 5.59 -27.68 1.48
CA VAL A 39 5.08 -27.16 0.21
C VAL A 39 4.99 -25.63 0.32
N GLY A 40 5.67 -24.92 -0.59
CA GLY A 40 5.65 -23.46 -0.63
C GLY A 40 4.32 -22.91 -1.11
N TYR A 41 3.38 -22.69 -0.18
CA TYR A 41 2.14 -21.99 -0.50
C TYR A 41 2.40 -20.52 -0.83
N THR A 42 1.57 -19.97 -1.71
CA THR A 42 1.60 -18.54 -2.02
C THR A 42 0.99 -17.76 -0.86
N THR A 43 1.79 -16.94 -0.22
CA THR A 43 1.37 -15.94 0.75
C THR A 43 1.08 -14.63 0.02
N MET A 44 -0.09 -14.04 0.29
CA MET A 44 -0.50 -12.75 -0.25
C MET A 44 -0.51 -11.70 0.88
N PHE A 45 0.13 -10.54 0.64
CA PHE A 45 0.02 -9.38 1.51
C PHE A 45 -0.69 -8.24 0.77
N LEU A 46 -1.65 -7.60 1.44
CA LEU A 46 -2.37 -6.44 0.93
C LEU A 46 -1.86 -5.19 1.65
N VAL A 47 -1.32 -4.25 0.91
CA VAL A 47 -0.71 -3.02 1.44
C VAL A 47 -1.44 -1.80 0.88
N PRO A 48 -2.01 -0.92 1.72
CA PRO A 48 -2.60 0.34 1.26
C PRO A 48 -1.54 1.25 0.64
N THR A 49 -1.86 1.86 -0.49
CA THR A 49 -1.04 2.91 -1.11
C THR A 49 -1.75 4.25 -1.04
N GLY A 50 -0.98 5.33 -1.05
CA GLY A 50 -1.56 6.66 -1.07
C GLY A 50 -0.53 7.77 -1.03
N VAL A 51 -1.05 8.99 -1.03
CA VAL A 51 -0.25 10.22 -1.00
C VAL A 51 -0.34 10.87 0.37
N GLU A 52 0.78 11.37 0.87
CA GLU A 52 0.82 12.11 2.13
C GLU A 52 0.05 13.43 1.99
N ASN A 53 -0.75 13.77 3.00
CA ASN A 53 -1.50 15.01 3.05
C ASN A 53 -0.57 16.16 3.46
N ILE A 54 0.13 16.74 2.48
CA ILE A 54 1.00 17.90 2.70
C ILE A 54 0.18 19.19 2.92
N SER A 55 0.54 19.93 3.98
CA SER A 55 0.04 21.27 4.27
C SER A 55 0.41 22.25 3.14
N GLN A 56 -0.56 23.02 2.64
CA GLN A 56 -0.38 24.00 1.55
C GLN A 56 0.56 25.19 1.89
N GLY A 57 1.12 25.25 3.10
CA GLY A 57 1.98 26.36 3.55
C GLY A 57 3.39 26.40 2.96
N ASN A 58 3.82 25.40 2.18
CA ASN A 58 5.15 25.37 1.57
C ASN A 58 5.05 25.38 0.04
N SER A 59 5.00 26.59 -0.53
CA SER A 59 4.87 26.87 -1.97
C SER A 59 6.00 26.28 -2.84
N ALA A 60 7.12 25.85 -2.23
CA ALA A 60 8.26 25.31 -2.94
C ALA A 60 8.11 23.84 -3.41
N PHE A 61 7.14 23.08 -2.89
CA PHE A 61 7.00 21.63 -3.16
C PHE A 61 5.83 21.25 -4.09
N PHE A 62 5.03 22.22 -4.55
CA PHE A 62 3.80 21.96 -5.33
C PHE A 62 4.02 21.28 -6.69
N ASN A 63 5.25 21.21 -7.19
CA ASN A 63 5.57 20.59 -8.48
C ASN A 63 6.04 19.13 -8.38
N MET A 64 6.14 18.54 -7.19
CA MET A 64 6.47 17.13 -7.02
C MET A 64 5.24 16.35 -6.55
N LYS A 65 4.18 16.27 -7.37
CA LYS A 65 3.20 15.20 -7.19
C LYS A 65 3.93 13.88 -7.42
N PRO A 66 4.07 12.99 -6.42
CA PRO A 66 4.64 11.68 -6.67
C PRO A 66 3.76 10.97 -7.71
N PRO A 67 4.36 10.30 -8.71
CA PRO A 67 3.61 9.53 -9.69
C PRO A 67 2.99 8.32 -8.99
N GLY A 68 1.75 8.48 -8.51
CA GLY A 68 1.06 7.46 -7.71
C GLY A 68 1.58 7.39 -6.27
N GLY A 69 0.67 7.15 -5.33
CA GLY A 69 1.02 6.98 -3.92
C GLY A 69 1.94 5.78 -3.69
N GLY A 70 2.98 5.96 -2.88
CA GLY A 70 3.79 4.86 -2.37
C GLY A 70 3.00 3.99 -1.39
N ASP A 71 3.63 2.94 -0.87
CA ASP A 71 3.05 2.19 0.25
C ASP A 71 2.92 3.13 1.46
N ILE A 72 1.75 3.12 2.08
CA ILE A 72 1.51 3.90 3.30
C ILE A 72 2.26 3.20 4.45
N PRO A 73 3.09 3.92 5.23
CA PRO A 73 3.83 3.34 6.35
C PRO A 73 2.93 2.57 7.33
N GLY A 74 3.42 1.45 7.87
CA GLY A 74 2.62 0.56 8.73
C GLY A 74 1.78 -0.45 7.95
N GLY A 75 1.63 -0.28 6.62
CA GLY A 75 1.08 -1.30 5.73
C GLY A 75 2.11 -2.38 5.40
N GLY A 76 1.75 -3.66 5.64
CA GLY A 76 2.62 -4.81 5.39
C GLY A 76 2.98 -5.57 6.67
N LEU A 77 2.12 -6.52 7.04
CA LEU A 77 2.20 -7.23 8.33
C LEU A 77 3.33 -8.30 8.43
N ASN A 78 4.31 -8.33 7.52
CA ASN A 78 5.40 -9.32 7.61
C ASN A 78 6.72 -8.77 8.16
N GLY A 79 6.78 -7.48 8.56
CA GLY A 79 8.05 -6.86 8.97
C GLY A 79 9.11 -6.88 7.86
N GLY A 80 8.71 -7.15 6.61
CA GLY A 80 9.52 -6.98 5.43
C GLY A 80 9.87 -5.51 5.33
N GLN A 81 11.11 -5.24 4.95
CA GLN A 81 11.53 -3.90 4.61
C GLN A 81 10.54 -3.33 3.58
N ASN A 82 10.34 -2.01 3.56
CA ASN A 82 9.72 -1.31 2.43
C ASN A 82 10.59 -1.59 1.19
N GLY A 83 10.46 -2.77 0.61
CA GLY A 83 11.12 -3.12 -0.61
C GLY A 83 10.67 -2.10 -1.64
N MET A 84 11.60 -1.62 -2.46
CA MET A 84 11.21 -0.76 -3.56
C MET A 84 10.48 -1.66 -4.57
N PRO A 85 9.14 -1.55 -4.71
CA PRO A 85 8.44 -2.40 -5.67
C PRO A 85 8.98 -2.10 -7.07
N PRO A 86 9.00 -3.10 -7.96
CA PRO A 86 9.39 -2.86 -9.34
C PRO A 86 8.50 -1.74 -9.92
N PRO A 87 9.05 -0.94 -10.85
CA PRO A 87 8.33 0.20 -11.40
C PRO A 87 7.01 -0.27 -12.06
N SER A 88 6.01 0.63 -12.11
CA SER A 88 4.66 0.31 -12.60
C SER A 88 4.59 -0.24 -14.04
N ASN A 89 5.69 -0.16 -14.80
CA ASN A 89 5.82 -0.71 -16.15
C ASN A 89 6.41 -2.13 -16.18
N TYR A 90 6.58 -2.78 -15.03
CA TYR A 90 6.97 -4.18 -14.97
C TYR A 90 5.84 -5.04 -15.56
N PRO A 91 6.15 -6.03 -16.42
CA PRO A 91 5.14 -6.96 -16.93
C PRO A 91 4.44 -7.65 -15.74
N GLN A 92 3.12 -7.53 -15.69
CA GLN A 92 2.28 -8.17 -14.67
C GLN A 92 1.88 -9.58 -15.13
#